data_AF-A0A074TD75-F1
#
_entry.id   AF-A0A074TD75-F1
#
_cell.length_a   1.000
_cell.length_b   1.000
_cell.length_c   1.000
_cell.angle_alpha   90.00
_cell.angle_beta   90.00
_cell.angle_gamma   90.00
#
_symmetry.space_group_name_H-M   'P 1'
#
loop_
_entity.id
_entity.type
_entity.pdbx_description
1 polymer ?
#
loop_
_entity_poly.entity_id
_entity_poly.type
_entity_poly.pdbx_seq_one_letter_code
_entity_poly.pdbx_strand_id
1 'polypeptide(L)'
;MSVERFVSQAELARELGVSRAAVSQWKAKDILRDDAFSEPGKSGKIILSVAIAQVRRNRDVGQSLGNGIATRTAVEADPPEVIPEPPEAQPSLPMRAAAPVAETAPASAAGPKVDRIEDQLKRAKLEEQLRRNRIQAAEEAARQGQLMAAEDAREQMARIAGMMLQIFEGALPDFASAMAAQFDLPQRDVLHLLRAEFKKVRKTASMKERMRADTVERAVTALVDLEV
;
A
#
# COMPACT_ATOMS: atom_id res chain seq x y z
N MET A 1 -42.30 -15.46 -14.89
CA MET A 1 -42.70 -14.46 -15.90
C MET A 1 -42.02 -13.15 -15.54
N SER A 2 -40.95 -12.77 -16.24
CA SER A 2 -40.21 -11.54 -15.95
C SER A 2 -40.93 -10.37 -16.59
N VAL A 3 -41.34 -9.39 -15.78
CA VAL A 3 -42.02 -8.19 -16.25
C VAL A 3 -41.03 -7.36 -17.07
N GLU A 4 -41.23 -7.31 -18.39
CA GLU A 4 -40.46 -6.43 -19.27
C GLU A 4 -40.85 -4.98 -18.98
N ARG A 5 -40.02 -4.29 -18.19
CA ARG A 5 -40.19 -2.87 -17.91
C ARG A 5 -39.59 -2.05 -19.04
N PHE A 6 -40.47 -1.45 -19.84
CA PHE A 6 -40.11 -0.49 -20.86
C PHE A 6 -39.89 0.88 -20.22
N VAL A 7 -38.69 1.43 -20.37
CA VAL A 7 -38.33 2.75 -19.83
C VAL A 7 -37.84 3.68 -20.94
N SER A 8 -38.05 4.97 -20.75
CA SER A 8 -37.47 6.02 -21.59
C SER A 8 -35.96 6.18 -21.33
N GLN A 9 -35.25 6.83 -22.25
CA GLN A 9 -33.82 7.14 -22.09
C GLN A 9 -33.54 7.96 -20.82
N ALA A 10 -34.46 8.86 -20.44
CA ALA A 10 -34.32 9.69 -19.24
C ALA A 10 -34.51 8.88 -17.96
N GLU A 11 -35.43 7.91 -17.95
CA GLU A 11 -35.65 7.01 -16.82
C GLU A 11 -34.49 6.03 -16.64
N LEU A 12 -33.94 5.48 -17.74
CA LEU A 12 -32.74 4.64 -17.69
C LEU A 12 -31.54 5.40 -17.12
N ALA A 13 -31.38 6.67 -17.51
CA ALA A 13 -30.33 7.54 -17.01
C ALA A 13 -30.46 7.77 -15.49
N ARG A 14 -31.68 7.98 -14.99
CA ARG A 14 -31.97 8.11 -13.56
C ARG A 14 -31.72 6.81 -12.78
N GLU A 15 -32.17 5.67 -13.30
CA GLU A 15 -32.02 4.36 -12.66
C GLU A 15 -30.54 3.96 -12.52
N LEU A 16 -29.71 4.32 -13.48
CA LEU A 16 -28.28 4.02 -13.51
C LEU A 16 -27.39 5.14 -12.93
N GLY A 17 -27.99 6.27 -12.52
CA GLY A 17 -27.26 7.43 -11.98
C GLY A 17 -26.28 8.07 -12.99
N VAL A 18 -26.60 8.03 -14.28
CA VAL A 18 -25.75 8.58 -15.37
C VAL A 18 -26.44 9.74 -16.09
N SER A 19 -25.66 10.58 -16.77
CA SER A 19 -26.22 11.66 -17.58
C SER A 19 -26.94 11.12 -18.82
N ARG A 20 -27.97 11.83 -19.29
CA ARG A 20 -28.69 11.49 -20.53
C ARG A 20 -27.76 11.44 -21.74
N ALA A 21 -26.71 12.27 -21.74
CA ALA A 21 -25.66 12.29 -22.76
C ALA A 21 -24.84 10.99 -22.77
N ALA A 22 -24.53 10.41 -21.60
CA ALA A 22 -23.84 9.12 -21.52
C ALA A 22 -24.67 7.99 -22.15
N VAL A 23 -25.99 7.96 -21.89
CA VAL A 23 -26.89 6.97 -22.53
C VAL A 23 -26.96 7.17 -24.05
N SER A 24 -26.89 8.42 -24.52
CA SER A 24 -26.83 8.74 -25.95
C SER A 24 -25.52 8.25 -26.59
N GLN A 25 -24.40 8.37 -25.87
CA GLN A 25 -23.12 7.83 -26.32
C GLN A 25 -23.13 6.30 -26.34
N TRP A 26 -23.82 5.65 -25.41
CA TRP A 26 -23.95 4.19 -25.41
C TRP A 26 -24.73 3.66 -26.61
N LYS A 27 -25.73 4.42 -27.10
CA LYS A 27 -26.41 4.13 -28.38
C LYS A 27 -25.48 4.27 -29.59
N ALA A 28 -24.62 5.29 -29.57
CA ALA A 28 -23.70 5.58 -30.68
C ALA A 28 -22.50 4.63 -30.74
N LYS A 29 -22.03 4.14 -29.59
CA LYS A 29 -20.88 3.24 -29.45
C LYS A 29 -21.25 1.74 -29.45
N ASP A 30 -22.47 1.39 -29.85
CA ASP A 30 -23.02 0.01 -29.85
C ASP A 30 -22.90 -0.74 -28.51
N ILE A 31 -22.83 0.02 -27.40
CA ILE A 31 -22.87 -0.53 -26.04
C ILE A 31 -24.30 -1.00 -25.74
N LEU A 32 -25.31 -0.23 -26.18
CA LEU A 32 -26.70 -0.69 -26.29
C LEU A 32 -26.95 -1.13 -27.73
N ARG A 33 -27.24 -2.41 -27.90
CA ARG A 33 -27.57 -3.04 -29.19
C ARG A 33 -29.08 -2.98 -29.45
N ASP A 34 -29.48 -3.26 -30.69
CA ASP A 34 -30.87 -3.18 -31.13
C ASP A 34 -31.82 -4.05 -30.29
N ASP A 35 -31.34 -5.16 -29.76
CA ASP A 35 -32.09 -6.05 -28.85
C ASP A 35 -32.54 -5.39 -27.54
N ALA A 36 -31.95 -4.25 -27.16
CA ALA A 36 -32.36 -3.48 -25.98
C ALA A 36 -33.54 -2.54 -26.26
N PHE A 37 -34.01 -2.45 -27.51
CA PHE A 37 -35.11 -1.57 -27.92
C PHE A 37 -36.33 -2.40 -28.30
N SER A 38 -37.51 -1.86 -27.99
CA SER A 38 -38.80 -2.46 -28.36
C SER A 38 -39.07 -2.45 -29.88
N GLU A 39 -38.34 -1.64 -30.63
CA GLU A 39 -38.47 -1.47 -32.08
C GLU A 39 -37.06 -1.48 -32.72
N PRO A 40 -36.91 -2.09 -33.92
CA PRO A 40 -35.64 -2.12 -34.63
C PRO A 40 -35.24 -0.70 -35.09
N GLY A 41 -33.96 -0.35 -34.95
CA GLY A 41 -33.42 0.95 -35.41
C GLY A 41 -33.06 1.95 -34.30
N LYS A 42 -32.85 1.52 -33.05
CA LYS A 42 -32.46 2.37 -31.90
C LYS A 42 -33.47 3.50 -31.57
N SER A 43 -34.67 3.43 -32.14
CA SER A 43 -35.82 4.29 -31.88
C SER A 43 -36.92 3.44 -31.25
N GLY A 44 -37.06 3.50 -29.93
CA GLY A 44 -38.05 2.72 -29.20
C GLY A 44 -37.87 2.84 -27.69
N LYS A 45 -38.80 2.27 -26.92
CA LYS A 45 -38.68 2.18 -25.46
C LYS A 45 -37.61 1.15 -25.11
N ILE A 46 -36.82 1.42 -24.08
CA ILE A 46 -35.68 0.57 -23.71
C ILE A 46 -36.15 -0.53 -22.77
N ILE A 47 -35.82 -1.77 -23.09
CA ILE A 47 -36.05 -2.92 -22.21
C ILE A 47 -35.00 -2.87 -21.09
N LEU A 48 -35.42 -2.48 -19.89
CA LEU A 48 -34.52 -2.17 -18.77
C LEU A 48 -33.57 -3.34 -18.42
N SER A 49 -34.10 -4.56 -18.41
CA SER A 49 -33.34 -5.77 -18.07
C SER A 49 -32.21 -6.05 -19.08
N VAL A 50 -32.51 -5.93 -20.38
CA VAL A 50 -31.55 -6.18 -21.47
C VAL A 50 -30.51 -5.07 -21.53
N ALA A 51 -30.92 -3.81 -21.36
CA ALA A 51 -30.01 -2.67 -21.35
C ALA A 51 -29.01 -2.73 -20.19
N ILE A 52 -29.44 -3.10 -18.98
CA ILE A 52 -28.53 -3.26 -17.83
C ILE A 52 -27.52 -4.39 -18.09
N ALA A 53 -27.96 -5.51 -18.66
CA ALA A 53 -27.08 -6.63 -18.97
C ALA A 53 -26.05 -6.27 -20.05
N GLN A 54 -26.45 -5.57 -21.10
CA GLN A 54 -25.55 -5.12 -22.18
C GLN A 54 -24.57 -4.05 -21.70
N VAL A 55 -25.02 -3.06 -20.92
CA VAL A 55 -24.14 -2.05 -20.32
C VAL A 55 -23.13 -2.71 -19.38
N ARG A 56 -23.51 -3.71 -18.59
CA ARG A 56 -22.55 -4.43 -17.73
C ARG A 56 -21.51 -5.23 -18.50
N ARG A 57 -21.88 -5.85 -19.62
CA ARG A 57 -20.95 -6.62 -20.48
C ARG A 57 -20.01 -5.73 -21.28
N ASN A 58 -20.51 -4.61 -21.79
CA ASN A 58 -19.81 -3.81 -22.80
C ASN A 58 -19.18 -2.53 -22.21
N ARG A 59 -19.47 -2.18 -20.95
CA ARG A 59 -18.84 -1.03 -20.28
C ARG A 59 -17.48 -1.43 -19.72
N ASP A 60 -16.46 -0.86 -20.33
CA ASP A 60 -15.08 -1.01 -19.89
C ASP A 60 -14.88 -0.37 -18.50
N VAL A 61 -14.48 -1.19 -17.52
CA VAL A 61 -14.31 -0.81 -16.10
C VAL A 61 -13.26 0.30 -15.95
N GLY A 62 -12.33 0.42 -16.91
CA GLY A 62 -11.35 1.52 -16.98
C GLY A 62 -11.98 2.90 -17.21
N GLN A 63 -13.11 2.99 -17.90
CA GLN A 63 -13.80 4.26 -18.19
C GLN A 63 -14.72 4.74 -17.06
N SER A 64 -15.17 3.84 -16.18
CA SER A 64 -15.93 4.24 -14.98
C SER A 64 -15.07 4.87 -13.89
N LEU A 65 -13.80 4.48 -13.81
CA LEU A 65 -12.84 5.04 -12.85
C LEU A 65 -12.18 6.32 -13.38
N GLY A 66 -11.95 6.43 -14.70
CA GLY A 66 -11.32 7.62 -15.29
C GLY A 66 -12.18 8.89 -15.26
N ASN A 67 -13.50 8.78 -15.45
CA ASN A 67 -14.39 9.95 -15.52
C ASN A 67 -14.92 10.40 -14.13
N GLY A 68 -14.72 9.61 -13.07
CA GLY A 68 -15.18 9.93 -11.71
C GLY A 68 -14.24 10.80 -10.90
N ILE A 69 -12.96 10.86 -11.25
CA ILE A 69 -11.93 11.62 -10.51
C ILE A 69 -11.74 13.02 -11.09
N ALA A 70 -11.88 13.20 -12.41
CA ALA A 70 -11.68 14.49 -13.08
C ALA A 70 -12.91 15.43 -13.05
N THR A 71 -14.13 14.90 -12.86
CA THR A 71 -15.38 15.68 -13.02
C THR A 71 -15.93 16.24 -11.71
N ARG A 72 -15.15 16.24 -10.62
CA ARG A 72 -15.56 16.80 -9.32
C ARG A 72 -14.66 17.94 -8.81
N THR A 73 -13.84 18.54 -9.68
CA THR A 73 -12.91 19.62 -9.30
C THR A 73 -13.06 20.90 -10.12
N ALA A 74 -14.23 21.15 -10.67
CA ALA A 74 -14.57 22.45 -11.24
C ALA A 74 -16.07 22.69 -11.09
N VAL A 75 -16.44 23.58 -10.17
CA VAL A 75 -17.53 24.59 -10.23
C VAL A 75 -17.83 25.07 -8.80
N GLU A 76 -17.26 26.23 -8.46
CA GLU A 76 -17.76 27.35 -7.62
C GLU A 76 -16.51 28.19 -7.31
N ALA A 77 -16.05 29.13 -8.15
CA ALA A 77 -16.68 30.39 -8.60
C ALA A 77 -17.08 31.31 -7.43
N ASP A 78 -16.08 31.99 -6.86
CA ASP A 78 -16.20 33.31 -6.22
C ASP A 78 -17.00 34.28 -7.11
N PRO A 79 -17.82 35.23 -6.56
CA PRO A 79 -17.29 36.52 -6.06
C PRO A 79 -18.19 37.25 -4.99
N PRO A 80 -18.00 38.55 -4.64
CA PRO A 80 -16.91 39.19 -3.87
C PRO A 80 -17.40 39.98 -2.61
N GLU A 81 -16.43 40.41 -1.77
CA GLU A 81 -16.47 41.44 -0.69
C GLU A 81 -17.45 41.22 0.50
N VAL A 82 -17.06 41.27 1.79
CA VAL A 82 -16.53 42.41 2.56
C VAL A 82 -15.87 41.88 3.87
N ILE A 83 -14.74 42.45 4.30
CA ILE A 83 -14.16 42.31 5.66
C ILE A 83 -14.55 43.58 6.47
N PRO A 84 -15.01 43.48 7.73
CA PRO A 84 -14.10 43.76 8.85
C PRO A 84 -14.25 42.84 10.08
N GLU A 85 -13.21 42.92 10.91
CA GLU A 85 -12.72 42.14 12.06
C GLU A 85 -13.60 42.06 13.35
N PRO A 86 -13.19 41.26 14.38
CA PRO A 86 -14.04 40.49 15.32
C PRO A 86 -14.26 41.19 16.69
N PRO A 87 -15.11 40.64 17.60
CA PRO A 87 -14.58 39.78 18.67
C PRO A 87 -15.55 38.71 19.28
N GLU A 88 -14.93 37.69 19.89
CA GLU A 88 -15.30 36.97 21.13
C GLU A 88 -16.54 36.03 21.27
N ALA A 89 -16.28 34.95 22.02
CA ALA A 89 -17.17 34.12 22.86
C ALA A 89 -18.01 32.98 22.25
N GLN A 90 -17.52 31.75 22.43
CA GLN A 90 -18.31 30.52 22.67
C GLN A 90 -19.28 30.74 23.86
N PRO A 91 -20.45 30.08 24.00
CA PRO A 91 -20.55 28.61 24.00
C PRO A 91 -21.90 27.98 23.55
N SER A 92 -21.91 26.64 23.66
CA SER A 92 -23.06 25.73 23.88
C SER A 92 -23.71 25.04 22.67
N LEU A 93 -23.38 23.75 22.56
CA LEU A 93 -24.14 22.69 21.90
C LEU A 93 -25.52 22.53 22.55
N PRO A 94 -26.60 22.33 21.78
CA PRO A 94 -27.76 21.59 22.26
C PRO A 94 -27.73 20.16 21.72
N MET A 95 -27.42 19.22 22.62
CA MET A 95 -27.91 17.84 22.52
C MET A 95 -29.42 17.86 22.27
N ARG A 96 -29.86 17.30 21.15
CA ARG A 96 -31.24 16.82 21.01
C ARG A 96 -31.23 15.30 20.98
N ALA A 97 -31.36 14.73 22.17
CA ALA A 97 -31.82 13.36 22.35
C ALA A 97 -33.34 13.33 22.07
N ALA A 98 -33.74 12.59 21.06
CA ALA A 98 -35.12 12.13 20.89
C ALA A 98 -35.07 10.67 20.41
N ALA A 99 -35.27 9.80 21.41
CA ALA A 99 -35.94 8.50 21.47
C ALA A 99 -36.36 7.74 20.17
N PRO A 100 -36.46 6.40 20.27
CA PRO A 100 -36.17 5.44 19.21
C PRO A 100 -37.40 5.08 18.37
N VAL A 101 -37.17 4.76 17.10
CA VAL A 101 -38.11 3.98 16.28
C VAL A 101 -37.53 2.57 16.16
N ALA A 102 -38.11 1.64 16.89
CA ALA A 102 -37.90 0.22 16.74
C ALA A 102 -38.78 -0.34 15.61
N GLU A 103 -38.32 -1.46 15.04
CA GLU A 103 -39.04 -2.39 14.14
C GLU A 103 -39.34 -1.89 12.72
N THR A 104 -39.07 -2.62 11.64
CA THR A 104 -38.73 -4.03 11.42
C THR A 104 -38.07 -4.17 10.03
N ALA A 105 -37.04 -5.03 9.96
CA ALA A 105 -36.55 -5.88 8.86
C ALA A 105 -37.24 -5.82 7.45
N PRO A 106 -36.53 -6.16 6.34
CA PRO A 106 -35.48 -7.18 6.34
C PRO A 106 -34.15 -6.82 5.68
N ALA A 107 -33.10 -7.32 6.34
CA ALA A 107 -31.93 -7.85 5.69
C ALA A 107 -32.36 -8.76 4.54
N SER A 108 -32.35 -8.21 3.33
CA SER A 108 -32.57 -8.99 2.13
C SER A 108 -31.30 -9.79 1.86
N ALA A 109 -31.29 -11.00 2.39
CA ALA A 109 -30.62 -12.19 1.87
C ALA A 109 -29.48 -11.91 0.87
N ALA A 110 -28.26 -11.96 1.38
CA ALA A 110 -27.08 -12.30 0.60
C ALA A 110 -27.30 -13.70 -0.01
N GLY A 111 -27.96 -13.74 -1.16
CA GLY A 111 -27.96 -14.93 -2.01
C GLY A 111 -26.55 -15.16 -2.56
N PRO A 112 -26.07 -16.41 -2.66
CA PRO A 112 -24.75 -16.73 -3.19
C PRO A 112 -24.80 -16.50 -4.70
N LYS A 113 -24.52 -15.28 -5.13
CA LYS A 113 -24.43 -14.93 -6.55
C LYS A 113 -23.07 -15.40 -7.04
N VAL A 114 -23.03 -16.67 -7.46
CA VAL A 114 -22.13 -17.29 -8.43
C VAL A 114 -20.80 -16.53 -8.59
N ASP A 115 -19.72 -17.11 -8.06
CA ASP A 115 -18.33 -16.74 -8.38
C ASP A 115 -18.11 -16.79 -9.90
N ARG A 116 -18.56 -15.75 -10.60
CA ARG A 116 -18.40 -15.59 -12.03
C ARG A 116 -17.01 -15.01 -12.18
N ILE A 117 -16.08 -15.85 -12.63
CA ILE A 117 -14.78 -15.58 -13.31
C ILE A 117 -14.34 -14.11 -13.36
N GLU A 118 -15.20 -13.16 -13.78
CA GLU A 118 -15.01 -11.72 -13.66
C GLU A 118 -14.56 -11.22 -12.27
N ASP A 119 -15.18 -11.68 -11.18
CA ASP A 119 -14.81 -11.24 -9.83
C ASP A 119 -13.48 -11.86 -9.39
N GLN A 120 -13.18 -13.08 -9.85
CA GLN A 120 -11.86 -13.69 -9.67
C GLN A 120 -10.79 -12.92 -10.48
N LEU A 121 -11.10 -12.50 -11.70
CA LEU A 121 -10.20 -11.72 -12.54
C LEU A 121 -9.95 -10.32 -11.97
N LYS A 122 -10.98 -9.66 -11.41
CA LYS A 122 -10.82 -8.39 -10.69
C LYS A 122 -9.95 -8.53 -9.46
N ARG A 123 -10.14 -9.61 -8.67
CA ARG A 123 -9.30 -9.91 -7.50
C ARG A 123 -7.85 -10.18 -7.92
N ALA A 124 -7.62 -11.02 -8.91
CA ALA A 124 -6.28 -11.30 -9.44
C ALA A 124 -5.59 -10.03 -9.97
N LYS A 125 -6.31 -9.19 -10.70
CA LYS A 125 -5.79 -7.91 -11.21
C LYS A 125 -5.49 -6.91 -10.09
N LEU A 126 -6.32 -6.87 -9.05
CA LEU A 126 -6.04 -6.05 -7.86
C LEU A 126 -4.77 -6.54 -7.14
N GLU A 127 -4.61 -7.85 -6.97
CA GLU A 127 -3.41 -8.43 -6.37
C GLU A 127 -2.15 -8.13 -7.18
N GLU A 128 -2.22 -8.22 -8.50
CA GLU A 128 -1.12 -7.84 -9.40
C GLU A 128 -0.77 -6.35 -9.25
N GLN A 129 -1.78 -5.48 -9.22
CA GLN A 129 -1.58 -4.03 -9.03
C GLN A 129 -1.00 -3.72 -7.65
N LEU A 130 -1.45 -4.39 -6.59
CA LEU A 130 -0.91 -4.24 -5.25
C LEU A 130 0.54 -4.77 -5.14
N ARG A 131 0.88 -5.85 -5.85
CA ARG A 131 2.27 -6.32 -5.93
C ARG A 131 3.15 -5.31 -6.65
N ARG A 132 2.69 -4.80 -7.80
CA ARG A 132 3.41 -3.77 -8.56
C ARG A 132 3.61 -2.50 -7.74
N ASN A 133 2.59 -2.06 -7.01
CA ASN A 133 2.68 -0.89 -6.14
C ASN A 133 3.70 -1.11 -5.00
N ARG A 134 3.73 -2.31 -4.40
CA ARG A 134 4.74 -2.66 -3.38
C ARG A 134 6.17 -2.65 -3.93
N ILE A 135 6.38 -3.20 -5.12
CA ILE A 135 7.71 -3.19 -5.78
C ILE A 135 8.13 -1.75 -6.09
N GLN A 136 7.23 -0.95 -6.67
CA GLN A 136 7.50 0.46 -6.95
C GLN A 136 7.81 1.26 -5.68
N ALA A 137 7.07 1.04 -4.60
CA ALA A 137 7.34 1.67 -3.31
C ALA A 137 8.73 1.27 -2.75
N ALA A 138 9.12 0.00 -2.88
CA ALA A 138 10.45 -0.45 -2.47
C ALA A 138 11.57 0.16 -3.33
N GLU A 139 11.38 0.25 -4.64
CA GLU A 139 12.34 0.88 -5.56
C GLU A 139 12.47 2.39 -5.33
N GLU A 140 11.37 3.07 -5.05
CA GLU A 140 11.36 4.49 -4.70
C GLU A 140 12.04 4.72 -3.35
N ALA A 141 11.75 3.89 -2.35
CA ALA A 141 12.41 3.95 -1.04
C ALA A 141 13.92 3.66 -1.15
N ALA A 142 14.34 2.74 -2.03
CA ALA A 142 15.75 2.50 -2.33
C ALA A 142 16.40 3.72 -3.00
N ARG A 143 15.72 4.35 -3.98
CA ARG A 143 16.19 5.60 -4.63
C ARG A 143 16.27 6.78 -3.66
N GLN A 144 15.36 6.85 -2.69
CA GLN A 144 15.36 7.83 -1.61
C GLN A 144 16.39 7.51 -0.52
N GLY A 145 17.13 6.40 -0.63
CA GLY A 145 18.16 5.98 0.32
C GLY A 145 17.62 5.42 1.64
N GLN A 146 16.33 5.10 1.73
CA GLN A 146 15.70 4.53 2.93
C GLN A 146 15.91 3.02 3.02
N LEU A 147 16.04 2.34 1.87
CA LEU A 147 16.31 0.90 1.79
C LEU A 147 17.66 0.66 1.13
N MET A 148 18.42 -0.30 1.66
CA MET A 148 19.65 -0.81 1.04
C MET A 148 19.60 -2.34 1.00
N ALA A 149 20.37 -2.95 0.09
CA ALA A 149 20.51 -4.39 0.06
C ALA A 149 21.20 -4.88 1.35
N ALA A 150 20.73 -6.00 1.89
CA ALA A 150 21.28 -6.55 3.13
C ALA A 150 22.76 -6.92 3.00
N GLU A 151 23.20 -7.38 1.83
CA GLU A 151 24.61 -7.68 1.57
C GLU A 151 25.48 -6.42 1.58
N ASP A 152 25.04 -5.35 0.93
CA ASP A 152 25.73 -4.06 0.97
C ASP A 152 25.86 -3.54 2.41
N ALA A 153 24.79 -3.66 3.20
CA ALA A 153 24.80 -3.31 4.61
C ALA A 153 25.85 -4.12 5.39
N ARG A 154 25.88 -5.45 5.19
CA ARG A 154 26.85 -6.35 5.84
C ARG A 154 28.28 -6.00 5.45
N GLU A 155 28.54 -5.70 4.18
CA GLU A 155 29.86 -5.29 3.73
C GLU A 155 30.31 -3.98 4.39
N GLN A 156 29.44 -2.97 4.42
CA GLN A 156 29.77 -1.70 5.07
C GLN A 156 30.03 -1.89 6.56
N MET A 157 29.21 -2.68 7.25
CA MET A 157 29.42 -2.99 8.66
C MET A 157 30.73 -3.74 8.89
N ALA A 158 31.09 -4.69 8.02
CA ALA A 158 32.37 -5.41 8.10
C ALA A 158 33.56 -4.46 7.90
N ARG A 159 33.47 -3.52 6.95
CA ARG A 159 34.47 -2.47 6.73
C ARG A 159 34.63 -1.60 7.98
N ILE A 160 33.53 -1.08 8.53
CA ILE A 160 33.54 -0.23 9.73
C ILE A 160 34.12 -0.98 10.93
N ALA A 161 33.70 -2.22 11.17
CA ALA A 161 34.22 -3.04 12.25
C ALA A 161 35.74 -3.30 12.09
N GLY A 162 36.21 -3.51 10.87
CA GLY A 162 37.63 -3.65 10.55
C GLY A 162 38.43 -2.38 10.88
N MET A 163 37.93 -1.20 10.49
CA MET A 163 38.56 0.08 10.81
C MET A 163 38.65 0.31 12.32
N MET A 164 37.55 0.07 13.05
CA MET A 164 37.55 0.20 14.51
C MET A 164 38.60 -0.70 15.16
N LEU A 165 38.72 -1.95 14.69
CA LEU A 165 39.70 -2.89 15.21
C LEU A 165 41.15 -2.43 14.96
N GLN A 166 41.42 -1.88 13.77
CA GLN A 166 42.72 -1.31 13.43
C GLN A 166 43.07 -0.11 14.31
N ILE A 167 42.10 0.77 14.60
CA ILE A 167 42.30 1.92 15.50
C ILE A 167 42.70 1.45 16.90
N PHE A 168 41.99 0.47 17.47
CA PHE A 168 42.33 -0.08 18.79
C PHE A 168 43.68 -0.79 18.81
N GLU A 169 44.01 -1.58 17.77
CA GLU A 169 45.29 -2.28 17.67
C GLU A 169 46.45 -1.27 17.50
N GLY A 170 46.21 -0.20 16.75
CA GLY A 170 47.16 0.91 16.57
C GLY A 170 47.42 1.73 17.83
N ALA A 171 46.47 1.79 18.77
CA ALA A 171 46.61 2.51 20.05
C ALA A 171 47.36 1.70 21.14
N LEU A 172 47.63 0.40 20.91
CA LEU A 172 48.34 -0.45 21.89
C LEU A 172 49.73 0.08 22.31
N PRO A 173 50.56 0.66 21.42
CA PRO A 173 51.84 1.26 21.80
C PRO A 173 51.69 2.43 22.77
N ASP A 174 50.65 3.26 22.60
CA ASP A 174 50.36 4.40 23.46
C ASP A 174 49.90 3.93 24.84
N PHE A 175 49.03 2.91 24.90
CA PHE A 175 48.67 2.27 26.17
C PHE A 175 49.88 1.66 26.86
N ALA A 176 50.75 0.97 26.10
CA ALA A 176 51.97 0.41 26.65
C ALA A 176 52.90 1.50 27.20
N SER A 177 53.01 2.65 26.51
CA SER A 177 53.80 3.79 26.97
C SER A 177 53.26 4.36 28.28
N ALA A 178 51.95 4.62 28.35
CA ALA A 178 51.30 5.16 29.55
C ALA A 178 51.43 4.21 30.75
N MET A 179 51.23 2.90 30.53
CA MET A 179 51.41 1.90 31.59
C MET A 179 52.87 1.76 32.03
N ALA A 180 53.81 1.75 31.09
CA ALA A 180 55.24 1.69 31.39
C ALA A 180 55.68 2.87 32.25
N ALA A 181 55.22 4.08 31.92
CA ALA A 181 55.52 5.30 32.68
C ALA A 181 54.89 5.28 34.08
N GLN A 182 53.66 4.75 34.21
CA GLN A 182 52.95 4.75 35.49
C GLN A 182 53.47 3.69 36.47
N PHE A 183 53.89 2.53 35.97
CA PHE A 183 54.27 1.37 36.79
C PHE A 183 55.78 1.07 36.76
N ASP A 184 56.59 1.92 36.12
CA ASP A 184 58.04 1.74 35.94
C ASP A 184 58.40 0.38 35.33
N LEU A 185 57.63 -0.04 34.32
CA LEU A 185 57.80 -1.31 33.62
C LEU A 185 58.46 -1.10 32.26
N PRO A 186 59.22 -2.08 31.74
CA PRO A 186 59.73 -2.03 30.37
C PRO A 186 58.57 -1.97 29.36
N GLN A 187 58.46 -0.87 28.60
CA GLN A 187 57.40 -0.67 27.59
C GLN A 187 57.31 -1.82 26.58
N ARG A 188 58.46 -2.37 26.17
CA ARG A 188 58.52 -3.49 25.23
C ARG A 188 57.73 -4.69 25.72
N ASP A 189 57.89 -5.03 27.00
CA ASP A 189 57.28 -6.24 27.58
C ASP A 189 55.78 -6.03 27.80
N VAL A 190 55.37 -4.83 28.23
CA VAL A 190 53.95 -4.43 28.31
C VAL A 190 53.29 -4.50 26.93
N LEU A 191 53.93 -3.97 25.88
CA LEU A 191 53.40 -4.01 24.52
C LEU A 191 53.28 -5.44 23.98
N HIS A 192 54.27 -6.30 24.25
CA HIS A 192 54.20 -7.72 23.89
C HIS A 192 53.03 -8.42 24.57
N LEU A 193 52.83 -8.17 25.87
CA LEU A 193 51.71 -8.72 26.63
C LEU A 193 50.36 -8.24 26.07
N LEU A 194 50.20 -6.94 25.85
CA LEU A 194 48.97 -6.37 25.29
C LEU A 194 48.62 -6.95 23.92
N ARG A 195 49.61 -7.08 23.01
CA ARG A 195 49.40 -7.71 21.70
C ARG A 195 49.02 -9.19 21.82
N ALA A 196 49.66 -9.93 22.72
CA ALA A 196 49.34 -11.33 22.95
C ALA A 196 47.91 -11.52 23.49
N GLU A 197 47.50 -10.71 24.47
CA GLU A 197 46.14 -10.73 25.02
C GLU A 197 45.11 -10.28 23.99
N PHE A 198 45.37 -9.22 23.23
CA PHE A 198 44.48 -8.77 22.17
C PHE A 198 44.23 -9.87 21.11
N LYS A 199 45.27 -10.61 20.72
CA LYS A 199 45.15 -11.77 19.82
C LYS A 199 44.27 -12.87 20.41
N LYS A 200 44.38 -13.16 21.71
CA LYS A 200 43.53 -14.14 22.40
C LYS A 200 42.07 -13.68 22.40
N VAL A 201 41.82 -12.42 22.77
CA VAL A 201 40.47 -11.83 22.76
C VAL A 201 39.84 -11.93 21.37
N ARG A 202 40.59 -11.58 20.30
CA ARG A 202 40.13 -11.73 18.92
C ARG A 202 39.77 -13.16 18.54
N LYS A 203 40.57 -14.14 18.98
CA LYS A 203 40.29 -15.55 18.72
C LYS A 203 39.00 -15.99 19.43
N THR A 204 38.84 -15.65 20.71
CA THR A 204 37.64 -16.01 21.48
C THR A 204 36.39 -15.33 20.94
N ALA A 205 36.46 -14.05 20.58
CA ALA A 205 35.36 -13.31 19.99
C ALA A 205 34.95 -13.93 18.63
N SER A 206 35.89 -14.23 17.75
CA SER A 206 35.57 -14.83 16.45
C SER A 206 34.96 -16.24 16.58
N MET A 207 35.42 -17.05 17.53
CA MET A 207 34.79 -18.34 17.83
C MET A 207 33.35 -18.17 18.33
N LYS A 208 33.11 -17.22 19.24
CA LYS A 208 31.77 -16.95 19.78
C LYS A 208 30.79 -16.47 18.71
N GLU A 209 31.22 -15.56 17.83
CA GLU A 209 30.34 -15.07 16.75
C GLU A 209 30.08 -16.16 15.69
N ARG A 210 31.04 -17.02 15.38
CA ARG A 210 30.80 -18.19 14.50
C ARG A 210 29.72 -19.10 15.09
N MET A 211 29.83 -19.44 16.38
CA MET A 211 28.81 -20.27 17.04
C MET A 211 27.42 -19.63 17.01
N ARG A 212 27.32 -18.31 17.15
CA ARG A 212 26.05 -17.59 17.03
C ARG A 212 25.51 -17.63 15.60
N ALA A 213 26.35 -17.41 14.60
CA ALA A 213 25.97 -17.49 13.19
C ALA A 213 25.44 -18.88 12.84
N ASP A 214 26.14 -19.94 13.24
CA ASP A 214 25.71 -21.33 13.03
C ASP A 214 24.35 -21.64 13.68
N THR A 215 24.06 -21.01 14.83
CA THR A 215 22.77 -21.18 15.52
C THR A 215 21.64 -20.51 14.76
N VAL A 216 21.87 -19.29 14.26
CA VAL A 216 20.88 -18.54 13.48
C VAL A 216 20.61 -19.24 12.15
N GLU A 217 21.65 -19.71 11.46
CA GLU A 217 21.51 -20.44 10.19
C GLU A 217 20.67 -21.71 10.37
N ARG A 218 20.96 -22.51 11.40
CA ARG A 218 20.16 -23.70 11.73
C ARG A 218 18.70 -23.37 12.04
N ALA A 219 18.44 -22.26 12.73
CA ALA A 219 17.07 -21.84 13.04
C ALA A 219 16.29 -21.41 11.77
N VAL A 220 16.95 -20.76 10.81
CA VAL A 220 16.34 -20.39 9.52
C VAL A 220 16.04 -21.63 8.68
N THR A 221 16.98 -22.58 8.56
CA THR A 221 16.75 -23.83 7.82
C THR A 221 15.58 -24.62 8.41
N ALA A 222 15.53 -24.76 9.74
CA ALA A 222 14.44 -25.47 10.41
C ALA A 222 13.05 -24.82 10.20
N LEU A 223 12.97 -23.49 10.04
CA LEU A 223 11.72 -22.79 9.80
C LEU A 223 11.23 -23.00 8.35
N VAL A 224 12.16 -23.03 7.38
CA VAL A 224 11.84 -23.34 5.98
C VAL A 224 11.38 -24.80 5.81
N ASP A 225 11.97 -25.75 6.54
CA ASP A 225 11.58 -27.17 6.47
C ASP A 225 10.20 -27.46 7.08
N LEU A 226 9.64 -26.55 7.89
CA LEU A 226 8.30 -26.67 8.48
C LEU A 226 7.20 -26.02 7.61
N GLU A 227 7.57 -25.23 6.60
CA GLU A 227 6.64 -24.53 5.68
C GLU A 227 6.44 -25.28 4.34
N VAL A 228 7.06 -26.45 4.16
CA VAL A 228 6.91 -27.33 2.98
C VAL A 228 6.06 -28.56 3.33
#